data_AF-A0A175YQ97-F1
#
_entry.id   AF-A0A175YQ97-F1
#
_cell.length_a   1.000
_cell.length_b   1.000
_cell.length_c   1.000
_cell.angle_alpha   90.00
_cell.angle_beta   90.00
_cell.angle_gamma   90.00
#
_symmetry.space_group_name_H-M   'P 1'
#
loop_
_entity.id
_entity.type
_entity.pdbx_description
1 polymer ?
#
loop_
_entity_poly.entity_id
_entity_poly.type
_entity_poly.pdbx_seq_one_letter_code
_entity_poly.pdbx_strand_id
1 'polypeptide(L)'
;MAASSVEAQLGYPVSYDITGKLYCTLNGSIGTNGTATPVFPGALVQVVCVNTTNPLLTGTTLADGRFTLQTPNPIPPNCTLVVPTPLSTCNSSLPATGGLISALRSVGSIFIRLYAKHYVYIPEGFSYVPDLP
;
A
#
# COMPACT_ATOMS: atom_id res chain seq x y z
N MET A 1 -9.88 16.04 9.01
CA MET A 1 -10.86 14.96 9.31
C MET A 1 -10.42 14.33 10.62
N ALA A 2 -11.12 14.67 11.70
CA ALA A 2 -10.80 14.18 13.03
C ALA A 2 -11.25 12.72 13.17
N ALA A 3 -10.49 11.91 13.92
CA ALA A 3 -10.99 10.66 14.46
C ALA A 3 -12.34 10.95 15.14
N SER A 4 -13.36 10.15 14.82
CA SER A 4 -14.68 10.30 15.43
C SER A 4 -14.54 10.21 16.95
N SER A 5 -15.02 11.22 17.67
CA SER A 5 -14.81 11.44 19.11
C SER A 5 -15.23 10.26 19.99
N VAL A 6 -16.07 9.36 19.47
CA VAL A 6 -16.56 8.15 20.14
C VAL A 6 -15.51 7.04 20.28
N GLU A 7 -14.52 6.96 19.39
CA GLU A 7 -13.52 5.88 19.40
C GLU A 7 -12.41 6.16 20.42
N ALA A 8 -12.05 7.44 20.60
CA ALA A 8 -11.11 7.89 21.63
C ALA A 8 -11.68 7.75 23.05
N GLN A 9 -13.02 7.81 23.21
CA GLN A 9 -13.71 7.77 24.51
C GLN A 9 -13.68 6.40 25.20
N LEU A 10 -13.47 5.32 24.44
CA LEU A 10 -13.50 3.95 24.97
C LEU A 10 -12.10 3.37 25.21
N GLY A 11 -11.03 4.13 24.93
CA GLY A 11 -9.65 3.69 25.15
C GLY A 11 -9.20 2.54 24.24
N TYR A 12 -9.96 2.26 23.18
CA TYR A 12 -9.62 1.22 22.22
C TYR A 12 -8.44 1.68 21.35
N PRO A 13 -7.30 0.95 21.28
CA PRO A 13 -6.30 1.22 20.28
C PRO A 13 -6.91 1.06 18.87
N VAL A 14 -6.83 2.13 18.09
CA VAL A 14 -7.24 2.16 16.69
C VAL A 14 -6.00 2.19 15.80
N SER A 15 -5.97 1.34 14.78
CA SER A 15 -4.95 1.37 13.74
C SER A 15 -5.58 1.35 12.35
N TYR A 16 -4.85 1.91 11.39
CA TYR A 16 -5.16 1.86 9.99
C TYR A 16 -4.02 1.11 9.30
N ASP A 17 -4.38 0.00 8.69
CA ASP A 17 -3.47 -0.97 8.11
C ASP A 17 -3.66 -0.99 6.59
N ILE A 18 -2.58 -0.76 5.85
CA ILE A 18 -2.55 -0.90 4.40
C ILE A 18 -1.75 -2.14 4.10
N THR A 19 -2.41 -3.14 3.52
CA THR A 19 -1.78 -4.42 3.23
C THR A 19 -1.92 -4.76 1.76
N GLY A 20 -0.90 -5.40 1.21
CA GLY A 20 -0.95 -5.86 -0.16
C GLY A 20 0.19 -6.80 -0.48
N LYS A 21 0.21 -7.25 -1.73
CA LYS A 21 1.29 -8.05 -2.29
C LYS A 21 1.66 -7.48 -3.64
N LEU A 22 2.95 -7.27 -3.84
CA LEU A 22 3.51 -6.73 -5.06
C LEU A 22 4.17 -7.83 -5.88
N TYR A 23 3.83 -7.87 -7.16
CA TYR A 23 4.41 -8.80 -8.12
C TYR A 23 5.40 -8.06 -9.02
N CYS A 24 6.46 -8.75 -9.42
CA CYS A 24 7.46 -8.25 -10.34
C CYS A 24 6.96 -8.35 -11.79
N THR A 25 5.94 -7.53 -12.10
CA THR A 25 5.33 -7.43 -13.43
C THR A 25 5.05 -5.97 -13.74
N LEU A 26 4.86 -5.65 -15.02
CA LEU A 26 4.60 -4.27 -15.45
C LEU A 26 3.43 -3.64 -14.69
N ASN A 27 2.38 -4.40 -14.35
CA ASN A 27 1.21 -3.87 -13.63
C ASN A 27 1.11 -4.39 -12.19
N GLY A 28 2.24 -4.74 -11.56
CA GLY A 28 2.29 -5.19 -10.16
C GLY A 28 1.34 -6.35 -9.81
N SER A 29 0.88 -7.11 -10.81
CA SER A 29 -0.20 -8.10 -10.74
C SER A 29 0.33 -9.52 -10.95
N ILE A 30 -0.48 -10.53 -10.64
CA ILE A 30 -0.13 -11.97 -10.76
C ILE A 30 0.10 -12.47 -12.21
N GLY A 31 0.19 -11.56 -13.19
CA GLY A 31 0.41 -11.88 -14.59
C GLY A 31 -0.76 -12.61 -15.25
N THR A 32 -0.64 -12.82 -16.56
CA THR A 32 -1.66 -13.53 -17.34
C THR A 32 -1.68 -15.01 -16.92
N ASN A 33 -2.86 -15.55 -16.57
CA ASN A 33 -3.10 -16.96 -16.19
C ASN A 33 -2.48 -17.45 -14.87
N GLY A 34 -2.07 -16.56 -13.96
CA GLY A 34 -1.64 -16.98 -12.60
C GLY A 34 -0.43 -17.92 -12.57
N THR A 35 0.33 -18.00 -13.68
CA THR A 35 1.67 -18.60 -13.71
C THR A 35 2.48 -17.97 -12.58
N ALA A 36 3.27 -18.78 -11.86
CA ALA A 36 4.09 -18.38 -10.71
C ALA A 36 4.85 -17.06 -10.94
N THR A 37 4.17 -15.94 -10.77
CA THR A 37 4.74 -14.63 -11.09
C THR A 37 5.73 -14.30 -10.00
N PRO A 38 6.96 -13.94 -10.37
CA PRO A 38 7.94 -13.52 -9.39
C PRO A 38 7.36 -12.37 -8.58
N VAL A 39 7.56 -12.44 -7.27
CA VAL A 39 7.19 -11.35 -6.35
C VAL A 39 8.21 -10.22 -6.47
N PHE A 40 7.86 -9.02 -6.03
CA PHE A 40 8.81 -7.91 -5.98
C PHE A 40 9.25 -7.71 -4.52
N PRO A 41 10.38 -8.31 -4.09
CA PRO A 41 10.92 -8.11 -2.75
C PRO A 41 11.72 -6.81 -2.64
N GLY A 42 11.79 -6.22 -1.45
CA GLY A 42 12.63 -5.04 -1.20
C GLY A 42 12.19 -3.74 -1.87
N ALA A 43 11.03 -3.70 -2.53
CA ALA A 43 10.46 -2.49 -3.11
C ALA A 43 10.00 -1.51 -2.02
N LEU A 44 10.37 -0.24 -2.18
CA LEU A 44 9.87 0.87 -1.40
C LEU A 44 8.41 1.13 -1.79
N VAL A 45 7.52 1.10 -0.81
CA VAL A 45 6.11 1.44 -0.94
C VAL A 45 5.81 2.69 -0.12
N GLN A 46 5.06 3.61 -0.69
CA GLN A 46 4.76 4.91 -0.10
C GLN A 46 3.30 5.25 -0.26
N VAL A 47 2.69 5.86 0.74
CA VAL A 47 1.33 6.38 0.66
C VAL A 47 1.42 7.88 0.45
N VAL A 48 0.95 8.35 -0.70
CA VAL A 48 0.99 9.76 -1.08
C VAL A 48 -0.43 10.24 -1.27
N CYS A 49 -0.78 11.33 -0.60
CA CYS A 49 -2.11 11.92 -0.67
C CYS A 49 -2.08 13.20 -1.50
N VAL A 50 -3.21 13.56 -2.11
CA VAL A 50 -3.28 14.83 -2.86
C VAL A 50 -2.98 16.00 -1.91
N ASN A 51 -2.18 16.96 -2.37
CA ASN A 51 -1.72 18.14 -1.62
C ASN A 51 -0.74 17.87 -0.47
N THR A 52 -0.06 16.71 -0.43
CA THR A 52 1.05 16.46 0.51
C THR A 52 2.38 16.40 -0.23
N THR A 53 3.38 17.16 0.23
CA THR A 53 4.75 17.14 -0.34
C THR A 53 5.54 15.90 0.10
N ASN A 54 5.16 15.27 1.21
CA ASN A 54 5.85 14.12 1.77
C ASN A 54 4.90 12.91 1.81
N PRO A 55 5.43 11.68 1.66
CA PRO A 55 4.64 10.48 1.85
C PRO A 55 4.13 10.42 3.29
N LEU A 56 2.84 10.10 3.44
CA LEU A 56 2.19 9.93 4.74
C LEU A 56 2.75 8.70 5.47
N LEU A 57 3.02 7.63 4.71
CA LEU A 57 3.58 6.39 5.21
C LEU A 57 4.58 5.86 4.19
N THR A 58 5.61 5.18 4.69
CA THR A 58 6.61 4.50 3.89
C THR A 58 6.90 3.14 4.49
N GLY A 59 7.30 2.20 3.65
CA GLY A 59 7.78 0.90 4.08
C GLY A 59 8.31 0.11 2.91
N THR A 60 8.61 -1.16 3.14
CA THR A 60 9.29 -2.00 2.17
C THR A 60 8.59 -3.34 2.06
N THR A 61 8.45 -3.86 0.85
CA THR A 61 7.95 -5.23 0.64
C THR A 61 8.93 -6.27 1.18
N LEU A 62 8.40 -7.30 1.82
CA LEU A 62 9.14 -8.45 2.34
C LEU A 62 9.60 -9.37 1.19
N ALA A 63 10.36 -10.42 1.55
CA ALA A 63 10.90 -11.40 0.59
C ALA A 63 9.83 -12.11 -0.25
N ASP A 64 8.60 -12.22 0.27
CA ASP A 64 7.44 -12.79 -0.42
C ASP A 64 6.59 -11.74 -1.16
N GLY A 65 7.09 -10.51 -1.29
CA GLY A 65 6.43 -9.37 -1.94
C GLY A 65 5.29 -8.74 -1.14
N ARG A 66 5.01 -9.22 0.07
CA ARG A 66 3.95 -8.62 0.91
C ARG A 66 4.45 -7.36 1.58
N PHE A 67 3.55 -6.41 1.80
CA PHE A 67 3.82 -5.23 2.60
C PHE A 67 2.64 -4.96 3.53
N THR A 68 2.95 -4.37 4.68
CA THR A 68 1.98 -3.87 5.64
C THR A 68 2.49 -2.53 6.15
N LEU A 69 1.70 -1.47 5.97
CA LEU A 69 1.95 -0.14 6.53
C LEU A 69 0.88 0.12 7.59
N GLN A 70 1.30 0.40 8.81
CA GLN A 70 0.40 0.63 9.93
C GLN A 70 0.56 2.05 10.46
N THR A 71 -0.55 2.71 10.76
CA THR A 71 -0.56 4.04 11.39
C THR A 71 -1.68 4.16 12.42
N PRO A 72 -1.49 4.91 13.51
CA PRO A 72 -2.58 5.25 14.43
C PRO A 72 -3.52 6.33 13.87
N ASN A 73 -3.14 7.00 12.78
CA ASN A 73 -3.92 8.11 12.21
C ASN A 73 -4.80 7.65 11.03
N PRO A 74 -6.04 8.17 10.90
CA PRO A 74 -6.88 7.87 9.75
C PRO A 74 -6.20 8.23 8.43
N ILE A 75 -6.32 7.34 7.45
CA ILE A 75 -5.83 7.60 6.10
C ILE A 75 -6.76 8.64 5.46
N PRO A 76 -6.23 9.79 4.99
CA PRO A 76 -7.02 10.79 4.29
C PRO A 76 -7.71 10.20 3.04
N PRO A 77 -8.82 10.78 2.60
CA PRO A 77 -9.36 10.48 1.27
C PRO A 77 -8.36 10.91 0.19
N ASN A 78 -8.43 10.28 -0.99
CA ASN A 78 -7.56 10.56 -2.14
C ASN A 78 -6.06 10.29 -1.86
N CYS A 79 -5.76 9.26 -1.07
CA CYS A 79 -4.41 8.73 -0.97
C CYS A 79 -4.22 7.59 -1.96
N THR A 80 -3.04 7.56 -2.58
CA THR A 80 -2.61 6.52 -3.50
C THR A 80 -1.37 5.84 -2.94
N LEU A 81 -1.23 4.55 -3.24
CA LEU A 81 -0.02 3.82 -2.98
C LEU A 81 0.91 3.98 -4.18
N VAL A 82 2.14 4.41 -3.92
CA VAL A 82 3.18 4.68 -4.90
C VAL A 82 4.36 3.78 -4.62
N VAL A 83 4.87 3.12 -5.67
CA VAL A 83 6.06 2.27 -5.62
C VAL A 83 7.10 2.90 -6.55
N PRO A 84 7.98 3.76 -6.03
CA PRO A 84 9.01 4.42 -6.83
C PRO A 84 10.19 3.52 -7.17
N THR A 85 10.25 2.30 -6.62
CA THR A 85 11.33 1.37 -6.92
C THR A 85 11.24 0.91 -8.38
N PRO A 86 12.33 1.02 -9.17
CA PRO A 86 12.33 0.60 -10.57
C PRO A 86 12.04 -0.89 -10.69
N LEU A 87 11.13 -1.26 -11.59
CA LEU A 87 10.78 -2.65 -11.85
C LEU A 87 11.97 -3.48 -12.38
N SER A 88 12.92 -2.81 -13.04
CA SER A 88 14.19 -3.41 -13.47
C SER A 88 14.98 -4.06 -12.33
N THR A 89 14.79 -3.62 -11.08
CA THR A 89 15.47 -4.18 -9.89
C THR A 89 15.06 -5.61 -9.59
N CYS A 90 13.83 -6.01 -9.94
CA CYS A 90 13.34 -7.36 -9.74
C CYS A 90 13.37 -8.19 -11.04
N ASN A 91 13.24 -7.56 -12.21
CA ASN A 91 13.38 -8.20 -13.52
C ASN A 91 13.95 -7.20 -14.53
N SER A 92 15.17 -7.46 -15.02
CA SER A 92 15.90 -6.57 -15.93
C SER A 92 15.22 -6.32 -17.29
N SER A 93 14.21 -7.12 -17.66
CA SER A 93 13.39 -6.89 -18.87
C SER A 93 12.26 -5.87 -18.66
N LEU A 94 12.05 -5.42 -17.42
CA LEU A 94 11.06 -4.40 -17.07
C LEU A 94 11.67 -2.99 -17.04
N PRO A 95 10.84 -1.93 -17.09
CA PRO A 95 11.34 -0.55 -17.12
C PRO A 95 12.25 -0.20 -15.94
N ALA A 96 13.33 0.51 -16.24
CA ALA A 96 14.29 1.01 -15.26
C ALA A 96 13.96 2.41 -14.72
N THR A 97 12.92 3.04 -15.26
CA THR A 97 12.39 4.34 -14.85
C THR A 97 10.90 4.23 -14.57
N GLY A 98 10.34 5.22 -13.88
CA GLY A 98 8.93 5.20 -13.47
C GLY A 98 8.68 4.33 -12.24
N GLY A 99 7.40 4.03 -12.01
CA GLY A 99 6.98 3.26 -10.84
C GLY A 99 5.56 2.72 -10.98
N LEU A 100 5.04 2.13 -9.92
CA LEU A 100 3.66 1.66 -9.86
C LEU A 100 2.83 2.58 -8.99
N ILE A 101 1.59 2.84 -9.41
CA ILE A 101 0.58 3.51 -8.58
C ILE A 101 -0.62 2.60 -8.40
N SER A 102 -1.27 2.68 -7.23
CA SER A 102 -2.56 2.02 -6.98
C SER A 102 -3.46 2.94 -6.17
N ALA A 103 -4.74 2.98 -6.52
CA ALA A 103 -5.76 3.50 -5.61
C ALA A 103 -5.87 2.59 -4.38
N LEU A 104 -6.22 3.17 -3.24
CA LEU A 104 -6.48 2.46 -2.00
C LEU A 104 -7.99 2.37 -1.77
N ARG A 105 -8.49 1.15 -1.53
CA ARG A 105 -9.86 0.92 -1.08
C ARG A 105 -9.89 0.48 0.36
N SER A 106 -10.85 0.98 1.12
CA SER A 106 -11.17 0.43 2.43
C SER A 106 -11.95 -0.87 2.27
N VAL A 107 -11.49 -1.93 2.91
CA VAL A 107 -12.15 -3.25 2.89
C VAL A 107 -13.10 -3.39 4.08
N GLY A 108 -12.83 -2.64 5.16
CA GLY A 108 -13.66 -2.61 6.37
C GLY A 108 -12.82 -2.44 7.63
N SER A 109 -13.43 -2.72 8.77
CA SER A 109 -12.76 -2.75 10.06
C SER A 109 -12.93 -4.09 10.75
N ILE A 110 -11.85 -4.64 11.27
CA ILE A 110 -11.87 -5.84 12.12
C ILE A 110 -11.59 -5.44 13.57
N PHE A 111 -12.22 -6.15 14.51
CA PHE A 111 -11.85 -6.06 15.91
C PHE A 111 -10.87 -7.18 16.23
N ILE A 112 -9.64 -6.83 16.60
CA ILE A 112 -8.64 -7.79 17.05
C ILE A 112 -8.69 -7.79 18.58
N ARG A 113 -9.20 -8.89 19.16
CA ARG A 113 -9.54 -9.01 20.59
C ARG A 113 -10.70 -8.07 20.99
N LEU A 114 -11.07 -8.07 22.27
CA LEU A 114 -12.22 -7.28 22.79
C LEU A 114 -12.06 -5.76 22.66
N TYR A 115 -10.86 -5.23 22.32
CA TYR A 115 -10.55 -3.82 22.51
C TYR A 115 -9.72 -3.14 21.39
N ALA A 116 -9.27 -3.81 20.32
CA ALA A 116 -8.51 -3.14 19.25
C ALA A 116 -9.30 -3.10 17.95
N LYS A 117 -9.40 -1.93 17.32
CA LYS A 117 -10.10 -1.75 16.04
C LYS A 117 -9.10 -1.44 14.94
N HIS A 118 -9.05 -2.30 13.93
CA HIS A 118 -8.14 -2.18 12.80
C HIS A 118 -8.95 -1.87 11.54
N TYR A 119 -8.68 -0.74 10.90
CA TYR A 119 -9.23 -0.40 9.60
C TYR A 119 -8.28 -0.90 8.50
N VAL A 120 -8.76 -1.78 7.63
CA VAL A 120 -7.93 -2.43 6.62
C VAL A 120 -8.18 -1.81 5.24
N TYR A 121 -7.09 -1.45 4.58
CA TYR A 121 -7.04 -0.91 3.22
C TYR A 121 -6.21 -1.82 2.34
N ILE A 122 -6.62 -1.97 1.10
CA ILE A 122 -5.89 -2.75 0.09
C ILE A 122 -5.74 -1.94 -1.20
N PRO A 123 -4.69 -2.20 -2.00
CA PRO A 123 -4.60 -1.68 -3.36
C PRO A 123 -5.72 -2.26 -4.25
N GLU A 124 -6.34 -1.43 -5.08
CA GLU A 124 -7.34 -1.88 -6.08
C GLU A 124 -6.71 -2.50 -7.33
N GLY A 125 -5.43 -2.26 -7.54
CA GLY A 125 -4.68 -2.72 -8.71
C GLY A 125 -3.55 -1.75 -9.01
N PHE A 126 -2.41 -2.29 -9.46
CA PHE A 126 -1.26 -1.48 -9.79
C PHE A 126 -1.22 -1.14 -11.28
N SER A 127 -0.89 0.10 -11.57
CA SER A 127 -0.67 0.59 -12.93
C SER A 127 0.71 1.19 -13.01
N TYR A 128 1.46 0.83 -14.06
CA TYR A 128 2.75 1.46 -14.33
C TYR A 128 2.60 2.88 -14.85
N VAL A 129 3.42 3.76 -14.30
CA VAL A 129 3.55 5.15 -14.73
C VAL A 129 5.02 5.42 -15.05
N PRO A 130 5.34 5.80 -16.30
CA PRO A 130 6.73 6.01 -16.73
C PRO A 130 7.39 7.26 -16.12
N ASP A 131 6.58 8.24 -15.73
CA ASP A 131 7.00 9.50 -15.09
C ASP A 131 6.24 9.60 -13.76
N LEU A 132 6.88 9.09 -12.70
CA LEU A 132 6.29 9.11 -11.36
C LEU A 132 6.53 10.50 -10.74
N PRO A 133 5.50 11.17 -10.21
CA PRO A 133 5.64 12.49 -9.60
C PRO A 133 6.45 12.47 -8.29
#